data_AF-A0A1I8CAL8-F1
#
_entry.id   AF-A0A1I8CAL8-F1
#
_cell.length_a   1.000
_cell.length_b   1.000
_cell.length_c   1.000
_cell.angle_alpha   90.00
_cell.angle_beta   90.00
_cell.angle_gamma   90.00
#
_symmetry.space_group_name_H-M   'P 1'
#
loop_
_entity.id
_entity.type
_entity.pdbx_description
1 polymer ?
#
loop_
_entity_poly.entity_id
_entity_poly.type
_entity_poly.pdbx_seq_one_letter_code
_entity_poly.pdbx_strand_id
1 'polypeptide(L)'
;MNEGTPTTLYPFSYDRANGIVFGTSHFSILKPEFDHPSTLVNMDLSIGYESVVPEPCEENFNLMFKAIVANHQNSKVNDLRTDLGNADIVAWQSLLTTFAKISCNSYSEQRDVKILAQRYNGVILLDEYPSFHHPIDPKVFYMGHNLRQILTTSFDGKDHPSCSVDISKACYLAQTKEFKTADDGSVRVFYTSKVDALKSPDSNEVIEIKTHKATLNKYFYPEKGILYWSRGYFAGLKEIVMGLKDVYIDNEDPNIKLNHKHRNNHPNIVQKIKILPTRQIEQLTGINPERINNYIAKAFLKIKQQFEDPNVTYVDMIIAYTNVRYEYEIKLIKHPKNYVPAFQPLPQEFLDSYPKTN
;
A
#
# COMPACT_ATOMS: atom_id res chain seq x y z
N MET A 1 -5.46 -24.38 3.78
CA MET A 1 -5.14 -22.95 3.60
C MET A 1 -5.69 -22.22 4.80
N ASN A 2 -4.92 -21.32 5.42
CA ASN A 2 -5.46 -20.48 6.50
C ASN A 2 -6.49 -19.52 5.87
N GLU A 3 -7.76 -19.67 6.26
CA GLU A 3 -8.82 -18.77 5.81
C GLU A 3 -8.40 -17.31 6.03
N GLY A 4 -8.54 -16.48 4.99
CA GLY A 4 -8.23 -15.05 5.05
C GLY A 4 -6.79 -14.67 4.71
N THR A 5 -5.91 -15.56 4.26
CA THR A 5 -4.62 -15.14 3.67
C THR A 5 -4.78 -14.75 2.20
N PRO A 6 -4.09 -13.69 1.73
CA PRO A 6 -4.11 -13.34 0.31
C PRO A 6 -3.38 -14.40 -0.52
N THR A 7 -3.88 -14.65 -1.73
CA THR A 7 -3.27 -15.55 -2.71
C THR A 7 -2.52 -14.72 -3.74
N THR A 8 -1.20 -14.85 -3.81
CA THR A 8 -0.40 -14.20 -4.85
C THR A 8 -0.61 -14.91 -6.19
N LEU A 9 -1.03 -14.14 -7.20
CA LEU A 9 -1.14 -14.61 -8.57
C LEU A 9 0.22 -14.55 -9.26
N TYR A 10 0.89 -13.40 -9.16
CA TYR A 10 2.24 -13.20 -9.67
C TYR A 10 2.95 -12.06 -8.94
N PRO A 11 4.25 -12.21 -8.64
CA PRO A 11 5.12 -11.10 -8.28
C PRO A 11 5.61 -10.38 -9.54
N PHE A 12 5.82 -9.07 -9.44
CA PHE A 12 6.47 -8.29 -10.49
C PHE A 12 7.24 -7.12 -9.90
N SER A 13 8.20 -6.61 -10.65
CA SER A 13 8.91 -5.38 -10.34
C SER A 13 8.76 -4.39 -11.49
N TYR A 14 8.98 -3.12 -11.18
CA TYR A 14 9.07 -2.05 -12.15
C TYR A 14 10.34 -1.26 -11.95
N ASP A 15 11.02 -0.99 -13.05
CA ASP A 15 12.01 0.07 -13.16
C ASP A 15 11.91 0.72 -14.55
N ARG A 16 12.36 1.97 -14.69
CA ARG A 16 12.25 2.69 -15.97
C ARG A 16 13.03 2.07 -17.12
N ALA A 17 14.12 1.36 -16.82
CA ALA A 17 15.00 0.81 -17.84
C ALA A 17 14.42 -0.48 -18.44
N ASN A 18 13.77 -1.29 -17.62
CA ASN A 18 13.31 -2.64 -17.96
C ASN A 18 11.78 -2.74 -18.08
N GLY A 19 11.03 -1.74 -17.62
CA GLY A 19 9.57 -1.81 -17.57
C GLY A 19 9.09 -2.80 -16.51
N ILE A 20 8.03 -3.56 -16.82
CA ILE A 20 7.51 -4.62 -15.95
C ILE A 20 8.34 -5.88 -16.12
N VAL A 21 8.88 -6.41 -15.02
CA VAL A 21 9.57 -7.70 -14.97
C VAL A 21 8.86 -8.64 -14.00
N PHE A 22 8.38 -9.78 -14.49
CA PHE A 22 7.71 -10.79 -13.68
C PHE A 22 8.70 -11.67 -12.91
N GLY A 23 8.24 -12.20 -11.78
CA GLY A 23 9.07 -12.98 -10.87
C GLY A 23 9.69 -12.13 -9.76
N THR A 24 10.50 -12.78 -8.93
CA THR A 24 11.18 -12.15 -7.79
C THR A 24 12.68 -11.93 -8.01
N SER A 25 13.21 -12.28 -9.19
CA SER A 25 14.64 -12.16 -9.51
C SER A 25 15.17 -10.72 -9.53
N HIS A 26 14.28 -9.74 -9.54
CA HIS A 26 14.59 -8.31 -9.45
C HIS A 26 14.24 -7.71 -8.09
N PHE A 27 13.76 -8.51 -7.14
CA PHE A 27 13.47 -8.02 -5.81
C PHE A 27 14.78 -7.84 -5.06
N SER A 28 14.89 -6.76 -4.31
CA SER A 28 15.97 -6.61 -3.35
C SER A 28 15.87 -7.67 -2.25
N ILE A 29 16.99 -8.02 -1.65
CA ILE A 29 17.08 -9.02 -0.56
C ILE A 29 17.47 -8.29 0.73
N LEU A 30 16.78 -8.56 1.84
CA LEU A 30 17.18 -8.08 3.16
C LEU A 30 18.58 -8.60 3.49
N LYS A 31 19.50 -7.73 3.90
CA LYS A 31 20.83 -8.18 4.31
C LYS A 31 20.76 -9.03 5.59
N PRO A 32 21.47 -10.17 5.68
CA PRO A 32 21.37 -11.09 6.81
C PRO A 32 21.66 -10.44 8.18
N GLU A 33 22.54 -9.44 8.25
CA GLU A 33 22.86 -8.71 9.48
C GLU A 33 21.67 -7.92 10.08
N PHE A 34 20.61 -7.71 9.29
CA PHE A 34 19.38 -7.03 9.71
C PHE A 34 18.20 -7.99 9.93
N ASP A 35 18.41 -9.30 9.81
CA ASP A 35 17.40 -10.33 10.12
C ASP A 35 17.36 -10.70 11.64
N HIS A 36 18.00 -9.88 12.47
CA HIS A 36 17.96 -10.03 13.92
C HIS A 36 16.87 -9.17 14.57
N PRO A 37 16.24 -9.62 15.67
CA PRO A 37 15.13 -8.90 16.33
C PRO A 37 15.45 -7.44 16.67
N SER A 38 16.73 -7.16 16.95
CA SER A 38 17.23 -5.79 16.98
C SER A 38 18.71 -5.70 16.66
N THR A 39 19.06 -4.74 15.81
CA THR A 39 20.45 -4.41 15.44
C THR A 39 20.71 -2.94 15.76
N LEU A 40 21.78 -2.65 16.51
CA LEU A 40 22.23 -1.26 16.72
C LEU A 40 22.97 -0.79 15.47
N VAL A 41 22.65 0.42 15.05
CA VAL A 41 23.18 1.03 13.82
C VAL A 41 23.44 2.52 14.06
N ASN A 42 24.18 3.17 13.17
CA ASN A 42 24.34 4.62 13.16
C ASN A 42 24.33 5.09 11.71
N MET A 43 23.12 5.27 11.16
CA MET A 43 22.91 5.55 9.74
C MET A 43 22.22 6.89 9.56
N ASP A 44 22.90 7.87 8.97
CA ASP A 44 22.27 9.14 8.60
C ASP A 44 21.51 9.00 7.28
N LEU A 45 20.17 9.01 7.38
CA LEU A 45 19.30 8.86 6.22
C LEU A 45 19.25 10.10 5.31
N SER A 46 19.90 11.21 5.68
CA SER A 46 19.96 12.41 4.86
C SER A 46 21.14 12.46 3.89
N ILE A 47 22.15 11.61 4.10
CA ILE A 47 23.30 11.50 3.18
C ILE A 47 22.80 11.10 1.79
N GLY A 48 23.23 11.83 0.76
CA GLY A 48 22.90 11.56 -0.65
C GLY A 48 21.60 12.18 -1.15
N TYR A 49 20.87 12.95 -0.34
CA TYR A 49 19.58 13.55 -0.73
C TYR A 49 19.66 14.40 -2.00
N GLU A 50 20.75 15.17 -2.17
CA GLU A 50 21.00 16.01 -3.35
C GLU A 50 21.16 15.21 -4.66
N SER A 51 21.33 13.89 -4.58
CA SER A 51 21.53 12.99 -5.73
C SER A 51 20.32 12.06 -5.96
N VAL A 52 19.14 12.40 -5.41
CA VAL A 52 17.92 11.63 -5.61
C VAL A 52 17.46 11.69 -7.07
N VAL A 53 17.11 10.55 -7.65
CA VAL A 53 16.47 10.47 -8.97
C VAL A 53 14.96 10.45 -8.74
N PRO A 54 14.22 11.55 -8.96
CA PRO A 54 12.81 11.63 -8.59
C PRO A 54 11.93 10.66 -9.39
N GLU A 55 10.86 10.14 -8.79
CA GLU A 55 9.82 9.32 -9.46
C GLU A 55 8.88 10.25 -10.25
N PRO A 56 8.43 9.91 -11.47
CA PRO A 56 7.49 10.74 -12.19
C PRO A 56 6.11 10.52 -11.58
N CYS A 57 5.39 11.61 -11.29
CA CYS A 57 4.11 11.54 -10.60
C CYS A 57 3.03 10.74 -11.36
N GLU A 58 3.20 10.53 -12.67
CA GLU A 58 2.21 9.94 -13.59
C GLU A 58 2.26 8.41 -13.70
N GLU A 59 3.30 7.73 -13.18
CA GLU A 59 3.53 6.30 -13.45
C GLU A 59 2.73 5.34 -12.57
N ASN A 60 2.33 5.76 -11.36
CA ASN A 60 1.78 4.84 -10.35
C ASN A 60 0.41 4.26 -10.70
N PHE A 61 -0.56 5.08 -11.14
CA PHE A 61 -1.91 4.58 -11.48
C PHE A 61 -1.86 3.60 -12.67
N ASN A 62 -1.03 3.91 -13.67
CA ASN A 62 -0.88 3.11 -14.86
C ASN A 62 -0.15 1.78 -14.60
N LEU A 63 0.60 1.65 -13.51
CA LEU A 63 1.49 0.52 -13.31
C LEU A 63 0.74 -0.80 -13.08
N MET A 64 -0.35 -0.79 -12.31
CA MET A 64 -1.18 -1.99 -12.12
C MET A 64 -1.79 -2.45 -13.45
N PHE A 65 -2.33 -1.54 -14.25
CA PHE A 65 -2.90 -1.88 -15.55
C PHE A 65 -1.86 -2.40 -16.53
N LYS A 66 -0.66 -1.78 -16.58
CA LYS A 66 0.47 -2.28 -17.36
C LYS A 66 0.88 -3.70 -16.94
N ALA A 67 0.92 -3.98 -15.64
CA ALA A 67 1.23 -5.32 -15.15
C ALA A 67 0.15 -6.34 -15.52
N ILE A 68 -1.13 -5.97 -15.45
CA ILE A 68 -2.25 -6.83 -15.88
C ILE A 68 -2.14 -7.13 -17.38
N VAL A 69 -1.92 -6.11 -18.23
CA VAL A 69 -1.73 -6.29 -19.68
C VAL A 69 -0.51 -7.16 -19.99
N ALA A 70 0.63 -6.89 -19.35
CA ALA A 70 1.84 -7.68 -19.58
C ALA A 70 1.64 -9.15 -19.13
N ASN A 71 0.85 -9.39 -18.08
CA ASN A 71 0.50 -10.74 -17.65
C ASN A 71 -0.45 -11.41 -18.66
N HIS A 72 -1.43 -10.66 -19.20
CA HIS A 72 -2.32 -11.13 -20.25
C HIS A 72 -1.56 -11.65 -21.47
N GLN A 73 -0.57 -10.90 -21.93
CA GLN A 73 0.25 -11.26 -23.10
C GLN A 73 1.04 -12.56 -22.88
N ASN A 74 1.31 -12.92 -21.62
CA ASN A 74 1.94 -14.18 -21.23
C ASN A 74 0.92 -15.30 -20.93
N SER A 75 -0.36 -14.97 -20.83
CA SER A 75 -1.46 -15.89 -20.56
C SER A 75 -1.97 -16.52 -21.86
N LYS A 76 -2.48 -17.76 -21.78
CA LYS A 76 -3.19 -18.40 -22.89
C LYS A 76 -4.70 -18.09 -22.89
N VAL A 77 -5.17 -17.35 -21.90
CA VAL A 77 -6.59 -17.09 -21.67
C VAL A 77 -6.91 -15.63 -22.03
N ASN A 78 -7.91 -15.45 -22.89
CA ASN A 78 -8.32 -14.13 -23.38
C ASN A 78 -9.46 -13.50 -22.55
N ASP A 79 -9.39 -13.55 -21.22
CA ASP A 79 -10.45 -13.03 -20.36
C ASP A 79 -9.91 -12.30 -19.12
N LEU A 80 -10.40 -11.07 -18.92
CA LEU A 80 -9.99 -10.19 -17.83
C LEU A 80 -10.26 -10.81 -16.46
N ARG A 81 -11.43 -11.44 -16.26
CA ARG A 81 -11.75 -12.02 -14.94
C ARG A 81 -10.77 -13.12 -14.59
N THR A 82 -10.40 -13.96 -15.56
CA THR A 82 -9.47 -15.07 -15.34
C THR A 82 -8.07 -14.57 -14.96
N ASP A 83 -7.54 -13.56 -15.68
CA ASP A 83 -6.23 -12.98 -15.37
C ASP A 83 -6.18 -12.29 -13.99
N LEU A 84 -7.33 -11.86 -13.50
CA LEU A 84 -7.51 -11.28 -12.17
C LEU A 84 -7.90 -12.32 -11.10
N GLY A 85 -7.72 -13.61 -11.35
CA GLY A 85 -8.01 -14.69 -10.40
C GLY A 85 -9.50 -14.80 -10.05
N ASN A 86 -10.37 -14.49 -11.01
CA ASN A 86 -11.83 -14.43 -10.91
C ASN A 86 -12.34 -13.36 -9.93
N ALA A 87 -11.60 -12.26 -9.77
CA ALA A 87 -12.04 -11.15 -8.92
C ALA A 87 -13.35 -10.51 -9.39
N ASP A 88 -14.14 -10.03 -8.44
CA ASP A 88 -15.28 -9.15 -8.67
C ASP A 88 -14.84 -7.68 -8.72
N ILE A 89 -13.81 -7.35 -7.94
CA ILE A 89 -13.33 -5.99 -7.70
C ILE A 89 -11.82 -5.91 -7.93
N VAL A 90 -11.36 -4.82 -8.53
CA VAL A 90 -9.96 -4.45 -8.65
C VAL A 90 -9.71 -3.17 -7.88
N ALA A 91 -8.70 -3.16 -7.01
CA ALA A 91 -8.35 -2.00 -6.21
C ALA A 91 -6.85 -1.95 -5.91
N TRP A 92 -6.34 -0.79 -5.49
CA TRP A 92 -5.02 -0.71 -4.87
C TRP A 92 -5.04 -1.18 -3.42
N GLN A 93 -3.93 -1.75 -2.94
CA GLN A 93 -3.78 -2.12 -1.53
C GLN A 93 -3.98 -0.91 -0.58
N SER A 94 -3.56 0.29 -1.01
CA SER A 94 -3.75 1.54 -0.25
C SER A 94 -5.21 1.79 0.08
N LEU A 95 -6.12 1.50 -0.86
CA LEU A 95 -7.55 1.63 -0.65
C LEU A 95 -8.03 0.66 0.44
N LEU A 96 -7.60 -0.61 0.40
CA LEU A 96 -7.92 -1.59 1.44
C LEU A 96 -7.41 -1.15 2.82
N THR A 97 -6.21 -0.58 2.89
CA THR A 97 -5.65 0.04 4.09
C THR A 97 -6.52 1.19 4.61
N THR A 98 -7.06 2.03 3.73
CA THR A 98 -8.01 3.09 4.10
C THR A 98 -9.29 2.51 4.73
N PHE A 99 -9.90 1.49 4.11
CA PHE A 99 -11.05 0.79 4.69
C PHE A 99 -10.74 0.17 6.06
N ALA A 100 -9.57 -0.46 6.22
CA ALA A 100 -9.13 -0.99 7.50
C ALA A 100 -9.05 0.10 8.57
N LYS A 101 -8.38 1.23 8.27
CA LYS A 101 -8.28 2.37 9.20
C LYS A 101 -9.65 2.91 9.61
N ILE A 102 -10.56 3.08 8.65
CA ILE A 102 -11.94 3.53 8.88
C ILE A 102 -12.68 2.58 9.81
N SER A 103 -12.62 1.27 9.53
CA SER A 103 -13.33 0.26 10.34
C SER A 103 -12.82 0.18 11.79
N CYS A 104 -11.55 0.56 12.02
CA CYS A 104 -10.92 0.68 13.33
C CYS A 104 -11.09 2.06 13.99
N ASN A 105 -11.87 2.99 13.40
CA ASN A 105 -12.00 4.37 13.87
C ASN A 105 -10.65 5.11 14.04
N SER A 106 -9.65 4.73 13.23
CA SER A 106 -8.27 5.26 13.27
C SER A 106 -7.93 6.15 12.09
N TYR A 107 -8.93 6.52 11.31
CA TYR A 107 -8.76 7.42 10.18
C TYR A 107 -8.71 8.86 10.69
N SER A 108 -7.49 9.31 10.99
CA SER A 108 -7.19 10.60 11.65
C SER A 108 -7.40 11.83 10.77
N GLU A 109 -7.57 11.65 9.47
CA GLU A 109 -7.70 12.76 8.53
C GLU A 109 -9.09 13.43 8.59
N GLN A 110 -10.06 12.82 9.29
CA GLN A 110 -11.43 13.33 9.49
C GLN A 110 -12.05 13.92 8.21
N ARG A 111 -11.72 13.33 7.07
CA ARG A 111 -12.11 13.81 5.75
C ARG A 111 -12.87 12.72 5.01
N ASP A 112 -13.63 13.19 4.03
CA ASP A 112 -14.35 12.31 3.14
C ASP A 112 -13.37 11.57 2.23
N VAL A 113 -13.50 10.24 2.18
CA VAL A 113 -12.84 9.43 1.17
C VAL A 113 -13.77 9.33 -0.03
N LYS A 114 -13.28 9.73 -1.21
CA LYS A 114 -14.04 9.65 -2.45
C LYS A 114 -13.41 8.59 -3.34
N ILE A 115 -14.23 7.67 -3.83
CA ILE A 115 -13.81 6.54 -4.66
C ILE A 115 -14.70 6.49 -5.89
N LEU A 116 -14.10 6.43 -7.06
CA LEU A 116 -14.81 6.15 -8.31
C LEU A 116 -14.84 4.63 -8.52
N ALA A 117 -16.02 4.07 -8.72
CA ALA A 117 -16.19 2.69 -9.18
C ALA A 117 -16.63 2.68 -10.64
N GLN A 118 -15.96 1.90 -11.47
CA GLN A 118 -16.28 1.72 -12.89
C GLN A 118 -16.44 0.22 -13.20
N ARG A 119 -17.55 -0.17 -13.84
CA ARG A 119 -17.72 -1.56 -14.31
C ARG A 119 -17.14 -1.74 -15.72
N TYR A 120 -16.30 -2.76 -15.88
CA TYR A 120 -15.65 -3.09 -17.15
C TYR A 120 -15.46 -4.61 -17.26
N ASN A 121 -15.87 -5.24 -18.37
CA ASN A 121 -15.76 -6.69 -18.63
C ASN A 121 -16.05 -7.59 -17.41
N GLY A 122 -17.17 -7.31 -16.73
CA GLY A 122 -17.63 -8.12 -15.60
C GLY A 122 -16.88 -7.91 -14.28
N VAL A 123 -15.93 -6.98 -14.19
CA VAL A 123 -15.26 -6.56 -12.94
C VAL A 123 -15.58 -5.10 -12.61
N ILE A 124 -15.41 -4.72 -11.34
CA ILE A 124 -15.55 -3.34 -10.87
C ILE A 124 -14.16 -2.82 -10.49
N LEU A 125 -13.69 -1.82 -11.23
CA LEU A 125 -12.43 -1.13 -10.97
C LEU A 125 -12.72 0.00 -9.99
N LEU A 126 -11.98 0.03 -8.88
CA LEU A 126 -12.07 1.08 -7.87
C LEU A 126 -10.82 1.94 -7.91
N ASP A 127 -11.02 3.25 -7.88
CA ASP A 127 -9.94 4.18 -7.69
C ASP A 127 -10.29 5.32 -6.73
N GLU A 128 -9.32 5.72 -5.93
CA GLU A 128 -9.47 6.81 -4.96
C GLU A 128 -9.22 8.15 -5.67
N TYR A 129 -10.12 9.11 -5.50
CA TYR A 129 -9.89 10.45 -6.03
C TYR A 129 -8.59 11.01 -5.42
N PRO A 130 -7.77 11.73 -6.20
CA PRO A 130 -6.57 12.36 -5.68
C PRO A 130 -7.00 13.29 -4.55
N SER A 131 -6.66 12.90 -3.34
CA SER A 131 -6.88 13.79 -2.22
C SER A 131 -5.79 14.87 -2.30
N PHE A 132 -6.17 16.12 -2.08
CA PHE A 132 -5.21 17.23 -1.95
C PHE A 132 -4.37 17.02 -0.68
N HIS A 133 -3.44 16.07 -0.73
CA HIS A 133 -2.47 15.89 0.33
C HIS A 133 -1.55 17.10 0.36
N HIS A 134 -1.19 17.54 1.56
CA HIS A 134 -0.01 18.37 1.71
C HIS A 134 1.16 17.64 1.02
N PRO A 135 1.96 18.32 0.20
CA PRO A 135 3.10 17.70 -0.44
C PRO A 135 3.94 17.04 0.66
N ILE A 136 4.08 15.71 0.57
CA ILE A 136 4.97 14.98 1.47
C ILE A 136 6.34 15.59 1.27
N ASP A 137 6.98 16.01 2.36
CA ASP A 137 8.34 16.53 2.32
C ASP A 137 9.21 15.54 1.52
N PRO A 138 9.76 15.93 0.35
CA PRO A 138 10.53 15.03 -0.50
C PRO A 138 11.72 14.41 0.23
N LYS A 139 12.24 15.10 1.25
CA LYS A 139 13.29 14.60 2.14
C LYS A 139 12.83 13.43 3.00
N VAL A 140 11.59 13.46 3.51
CA VAL A 140 11.00 12.33 4.25
C VAL A 140 10.78 11.13 3.33
N PHE A 141 10.34 11.38 2.10
CA PHE A 141 10.18 10.33 1.11
C PHE A 141 11.53 9.67 0.78
N TYR A 142 12.54 10.48 0.48
CA TYR A 142 13.92 10.03 0.26
C TYR A 142 14.45 9.16 1.39
N MET A 143 14.30 9.58 2.65
CA MET A 143 14.81 8.83 3.80
C MET A 143 14.26 7.40 3.88
N GLY A 144 12.99 7.21 3.52
CA GLY A 144 12.40 5.88 3.45
C GLY A 144 13.08 5.00 2.39
N HIS A 145 13.37 5.57 1.22
CA HIS A 145 14.09 4.87 0.16
C HIS A 145 15.56 4.62 0.51
N ASN A 146 16.24 5.60 1.09
CA ASN A 146 17.64 5.46 1.51
C ASN A 146 17.80 4.35 2.57
N LEU A 147 16.90 4.28 3.55
CA LEU A 147 16.92 3.17 4.52
C LEU A 147 16.78 1.81 3.81
N ARG A 148 15.85 1.67 2.87
CA ARG A 148 15.68 0.42 2.11
C ARG A 148 16.98 0.02 1.42
N GLN A 149 17.58 0.94 0.69
CA GLN A 149 18.84 0.71 0.00
C GLN A 149 19.98 0.29 0.94
N ILE A 150 20.06 0.88 2.14
CA ILE A 150 21.08 0.49 3.13
C ILE A 150 20.83 -0.93 3.65
N LEU A 151 19.56 -1.29 3.91
CA LEU A 151 19.17 -2.57 4.52
C LEU A 151 19.07 -3.73 3.52
N THR A 152 19.19 -3.46 2.22
CA THR A 152 19.03 -4.48 1.19
C THR A 152 20.23 -4.60 0.26
N THR A 153 20.32 -5.73 -0.44
CA THR A 153 21.19 -5.95 -1.61
C THR A 153 20.33 -6.25 -2.84
N SER A 154 20.93 -6.20 -4.03
CA SER A 154 20.30 -6.80 -5.21
C SER A 154 20.23 -8.32 -5.08
N PHE A 155 19.41 -8.95 -5.92
CA PHE A 155 19.20 -10.40 -5.93
C PHE A 155 20.50 -11.22 -6.11
N ASP A 156 21.49 -10.69 -6.83
CA ASP A 156 22.81 -11.29 -7.01
C ASP A 156 23.79 -11.03 -5.84
N GLY A 157 23.30 -10.46 -4.74
CA GLY A 157 24.05 -10.20 -3.52
C GLY A 157 24.96 -8.97 -3.59
N LYS A 158 24.88 -8.16 -4.65
CA LYS A 158 25.66 -6.93 -4.75
C LYS A 158 25.03 -5.81 -3.94
N ASP A 159 25.88 -5.02 -3.31
CA ASP A 159 25.45 -3.77 -2.68
C ASP A 159 24.94 -2.78 -3.72
N HIS A 160 23.90 -2.05 -3.36
CA HIS A 160 23.44 -0.92 -4.16
C HIS A 160 24.53 0.18 -4.18
N PRO A 161 24.71 0.89 -5.30
CA PRO A 161 25.69 1.97 -5.39
C PRO A 161 25.42 3.03 -4.32
N SER A 162 26.43 3.37 -3.51
CA SER A 162 26.31 4.11 -2.26
C SER A 162 25.80 5.55 -2.37
N CYS A 163 25.68 6.11 -3.58
CA CYS A 163 25.49 7.55 -3.78
C CYS A 163 24.22 7.95 -4.55
N SER A 164 23.42 6.99 -5.05
CA SER A 164 22.19 7.30 -5.77
C SER A 164 21.03 6.46 -5.28
N VAL A 165 19.99 7.13 -4.77
CA VAL A 165 18.73 6.48 -4.41
C VAL A 165 17.76 6.61 -5.57
N ASP A 166 17.50 5.48 -6.23
CA ASP A 166 16.51 5.39 -7.30
C ASP A 166 15.13 5.10 -6.69
N ILE A 167 14.28 6.12 -6.68
CA ILE A 167 12.93 6.00 -6.13
C ILE A 167 11.91 5.47 -7.14
N SER A 168 12.29 5.29 -8.41
CA SER A 168 11.41 4.73 -9.45
C SER A 168 11.29 3.21 -9.38
N LYS A 169 12.22 2.52 -8.69
CA LYS A 169 12.19 1.08 -8.51
C LYS A 169 11.17 0.65 -7.47
N ALA A 170 10.34 -0.31 -7.82
CA ALA A 170 9.35 -0.85 -6.91
C ALA A 170 9.03 -2.33 -7.18
N CYS A 171 8.78 -3.07 -6.10
CA CYS A 171 8.40 -4.48 -6.15
C CYS A 171 6.95 -4.62 -5.70
N TYR A 172 6.21 -5.48 -6.38
CA TYR A 172 4.78 -5.66 -6.18
C TYR A 172 4.38 -7.13 -6.16
N LEU A 173 3.32 -7.41 -5.42
CA LEU A 173 2.59 -8.67 -5.48
C LEU A 173 1.21 -8.37 -6.06
N ALA A 174 0.87 -8.98 -7.19
CA ALA A 174 -0.51 -9.05 -7.67
C ALA A 174 -1.21 -10.20 -6.94
N GLN A 175 -2.27 -9.88 -6.20
CA GLN A 175 -2.88 -10.80 -5.24
C GLN A 175 -4.39 -10.81 -5.38
N THR A 176 -5.00 -11.90 -4.91
CA THR A 176 -6.44 -11.96 -4.68
C THR A 176 -6.74 -12.28 -3.23
N LYS A 177 -7.86 -11.76 -2.73
CA LYS A 177 -8.39 -12.11 -1.42
C LYS A 177 -9.90 -12.16 -1.47
N GLU A 178 -10.48 -13.17 -0.84
CA GLU A 178 -11.92 -13.23 -0.60
C GLU A 178 -12.24 -12.54 0.73
N PHE A 179 -13.17 -11.59 0.68
CA PHE A 179 -13.73 -10.93 1.84
C PHE A 179 -15.16 -11.44 2.05
N LYS A 180 -15.47 -11.86 3.27
CA LYS A 180 -16.77 -12.43 3.63
C LYS A 180 -17.48 -11.55 4.64
N THR A 181 -18.79 -11.44 4.49
CA THR A 181 -19.69 -10.88 5.50
C THR A 181 -20.10 -11.97 6.49
N ALA A 182 -20.67 -11.57 7.63
CA ALA A 182 -21.26 -12.50 8.58
C ALA A 182 -22.49 -13.26 8.02
N ASP A 183 -23.12 -12.72 6.98
CA ASP A 183 -24.35 -13.25 6.37
C ASP A 183 -24.06 -14.05 5.09
N ASP A 184 -22.91 -14.73 5.03
CA ASP A 184 -22.40 -15.55 3.91
C ASP A 184 -22.19 -14.85 2.56
N GLY A 185 -22.46 -13.54 2.45
CA GLY A 185 -22.08 -12.76 1.26
C GLY A 185 -20.56 -12.67 1.14
N SER A 186 -20.00 -12.95 -0.03
CA SER A 186 -18.56 -12.80 -0.30
C SER A 186 -18.25 -11.97 -1.54
N VAL A 187 -17.06 -11.39 -1.55
CA VAL A 187 -16.51 -10.65 -2.69
C VAL A 187 -15.04 -10.97 -2.84
N ARG A 188 -14.62 -11.31 -4.06
CA ARG A 188 -13.20 -11.52 -4.37
C ARG A 188 -12.60 -10.24 -4.92
N VAL A 189 -11.47 -9.84 -4.35
CA VAL A 189 -10.79 -8.60 -4.72
C VAL A 189 -9.41 -8.95 -5.25
N PHE A 190 -9.09 -8.47 -6.44
CA PHE A 190 -7.74 -8.38 -6.97
C PHE A 190 -7.13 -7.05 -6.54
N TYR A 191 -5.88 -7.07 -6.10
CA TYR A 191 -5.13 -5.86 -5.78
C TYR A 191 -3.63 -6.08 -5.89
N THR A 192 -2.89 -4.99 -6.08
CA THR A 192 -1.43 -5.00 -6.05
C THR A 192 -0.90 -4.41 -4.75
N SER A 193 -0.04 -5.15 -4.06
CA SER A 193 0.64 -4.72 -2.84
C SER A 193 2.09 -4.36 -3.12
N LYS A 194 2.53 -3.16 -2.75
CA LYS A 194 3.95 -2.77 -2.84
C LYS A 194 4.72 -3.37 -1.67
N VAL A 195 5.81 -4.07 -1.97
CA VAL A 195 6.72 -4.67 -0.99
C VAL A 195 8.13 -4.10 -1.18
N ASP A 196 8.97 -4.18 -0.15
CA ASP A 196 10.27 -3.53 -0.18
C ASP A 196 11.41 -4.50 -0.53
N ALA A 197 11.33 -5.77 -0.09
CA ALA A 197 12.35 -6.79 -0.36
C ALA A 197 11.84 -8.22 -0.09
N LEU A 198 12.60 -9.23 -0.53
CA LEU A 198 12.54 -10.59 0.00
C LEU A 198 13.35 -10.70 1.29
N LYS A 199 12.94 -11.61 2.18
CA LYS A 199 13.67 -11.93 3.40
C LYS A 199 15.02 -12.60 3.11
N SER A 200 15.05 -13.51 2.14
CA SER A 200 16.27 -14.17 1.66
C SER A 200 16.09 -14.60 0.19
N PRO A 201 17.17 -14.92 -0.56
CA PRO A 201 17.08 -15.25 -1.98
C PRO A 201 16.21 -16.48 -2.28
N ASP A 202 16.24 -17.47 -1.38
CA ASP A 202 15.53 -18.74 -1.53
C ASP A 202 14.13 -18.73 -0.87
N SER A 203 13.70 -17.58 -0.34
CA SER A 203 12.45 -17.45 0.38
C SER A 203 11.36 -16.78 -0.45
N ASN A 204 10.12 -17.25 -0.27
CA ASN A 204 8.93 -16.56 -0.77
C ASN A 204 8.41 -15.50 0.21
N GLU A 205 9.08 -15.31 1.35
CA GLU A 205 8.72 -14.31 2.34
C GLU A 205 9.22 -12.94 1.90
N VAL A 206 8.28 -12.02 1.77
CA VAL A 206 8.53 -10.60 1.52
C VAL A 206 8.46 -9.81 2.82
N ILE A 207 9.15 -8.66 2.84
CA ILE A 207 9.16 -7.74 3.96
C ILE A 207 8.79 -6.32 3.52
N GLU A 208 8.39 -5.53 4.50
CA GLU A 208 8.22 -4.09 4.39
C GLU A 208 9.20 -3.40 5.34
N ILE A 209 9.82 -2.33 4.85
CA ILE A 209 10.80 -1.53 5.57
C ILE A 209 10.20 -0.14 5.80
N LYS A 210 10.26 0.33 7.04
CA LYS A 210 9.71 1.63 7.44
C LYS A 210 10.66 2.37 8.37
N THR A 211 10.54 3.68 8.38
CA THR A 211 11.19 4.53 9.37
C THR A 211 10.18 4.97 10.43
N HIS A 212 10.63 5.13 11.67
CA HIS A 212 9.86 5.75 12.74
C HIS A 212 10.75 6.66 13.58
N LYS A 213 10.15 7.67 14.20
CA LYS A 213 10.85 8.56 15.13
C LYS A 213 10.80 7.95 16.54
N ALA A 214 11.92 7.89 17.23
CA ALA A 214 12.05 7.38 18.59
C ALA A 214 11.58 5.92 18.76
N THR A 215 11.21 5.58 19.99
CA THR A 215 10.75 4.27 20.41
C THR A 215 9.29 4.03 20.04
N LEU A 216 8.95 2.76 19.82
CA LEU A 216 7.58 2.30 19.57
C LEU A 216 6.78 2.31 20.87
N ASN A 217 6.29 3.49 21.24
CA ASN A 217 5.55 3.72 22.48
C ASN A 217 4.03 3.48 22.28
N LYS A 218 3.25 3.69 23.33
CA LYS A 218 1.79 3.52 23.31
C LYS A 218 1.04 4.38 22.28
N TYR A 219 1.65 5.47 21.80
CA TYR A 219 1.05 6.35 20.77
C TYR A 219 1.32 5.86 19.34
N PHE A 220 2.32 4.99 19.15
CA PHE A 220 2.60 4.40 17.84
C PHE A 220 1.44 3.52 17.36
N TYR A 221 0.91 2.65 18.24
CA TYR A 221 -0.02 1.61 17.86
C TYR A 221 -1.39 2.13 17.38
N PRO A 222 -2.06 3.06 18.07
CA PRO A 222 -3.38 3.54 17.66
C PRO A 222 -3.43 4.24 16.30
N GLU A 223 -2.30 4.78 15.82
CA GLU A 223 -2.25 5.47 14.51
C GLU A 223 -1.44 4.67 13.48
N LYS A 224 -0.13 4.52 13.71
CA LYS A 224 0.79 3.89 12.74
C LYS A 224 0.75 2.38 12.82
N GLY A 225 0.42 1.80 13.98
CA GLY A 225 0.25 0.36 14.15
C GLY A 225 -0.81 -0.19 13.21
N ILE A 226 -2.00 0.43 13.15
CA ILE A 226 -3.09 0.00 12.27
C ILE A 226 -2.71 0.15 10.79
N LEU A 227 -2.05 1.27 10.44
CA LEU A 227 -1.53 1.48 9.08
C LEU A 227 -0.56 0.37 8.67
N TYR A 228 0.44 0.07 9.49
CA TYR A 228 1.48 -0.90 9.15
C TYR A 228 0.94 -2.34 9.23
N TRP A 229 0.11 -2.65 10.22
CA TRP A 229 -0.59 -3.94 10.28
C TRP A 229 -1.42 -4.18 9.03
N SER A 230 -2.23 -3.21 8.59
CA SER A 230 -3.11 -3.42 7.43
C SER A 230 -2.33 -3.63 6.14
N ARG A 231 -1.23 -2.88 5.93
CA ARG A 231 -0.31 -3.12 4.81
C ARG A 231 0.29 -4.52 4.87
N GLY A 232 0.80 -4.92 6.04
CA GLY A 232 1.30 -6.28 6.25
C GLY A 232 0.25 -7.37 6.01
N TYR A 233 -0.95 -7.18 6.56
CA TYR A 233 -2.06 -8.12 6.48
C TYR A 233 -2.54 -8.34 5.04
N PHE A 234 -2.71 -7.27 4.26
CA PHE A 234 -3.14 -7.38 2.86
C PHE A 234 -2.02 -7.90 1.94
N ALA A 235 -0.75 -7.60 2.22
CA ALA A 235 0.36 -8.16 1.46
C ALA A 235 0.74 -9.60 1.85
N GLY A 236 0.28 -10.09 3.01
CA GLY A 236 0.67 -11.39 3.55
C GLY A 236 2.03 -11.37 4.27
N LEU A 237 2.48 -10.21 4.76
CA LEU A 237 3.76 -10.05 5.43
C LEU A 237 3.71 -10.63 6.84
N LYS A 238 4.72 -11.44 7.18
CA LYS A 238 4.90 -11.92 8.56
C LYS A 238 5.51 -10.87 9.47
N GLU A 239 6.32 -9.97 8.92
CA GLU A 239 7.09 -9.00 9.68
C GLU A 239 7.36 -7.71 8.90
N ILE A 240 7.65 -6.65 9.65
CA ILE A 240 8.00 -5.32 9.16
C ILE A 240 9.31 -4.90 9.82
N VAL A 241 10.30 -4.50 9.01
CA VAL A 241 11.58 -4.00 9.48
C VAL A 241 11.48 -2.49 9.73
N MET A 242 11.75 -2.09 10.98
CA MET A 242 11.61 -0.71 11.43
C MET A 242 12.97 -0.10 11.73
N GLY A 243 13.35 0.94 10.99
CA GLY A 243 14.43 1.85 11.36
C GLY A 243 13.94 2.90 12.35
N LEU A 244 14.38 2.80 13.61
CA LEU A 244 14.07 3.73 14.68
C LEU A 244 15.11 4.85 14.69
N LYS A 245 14.64 6.05 14.34
CA LYS A 245 15.45 7.27 14.33
C LYS A 245 15.59 7.82 15.74
N ASP A 246 16.76 8.33 16.06
CA ASP A 246 16.92 9.10 17.28
C ASP A 246 15.97 10.29 17.27
N VAL A 247 15.42 10.59 18.43
CA VAL A 247 14.79 11.88 18.69
C VAL A 247 15.55 12.42 19.87
N TYR A 248 16.35 13.46 19.62
CA TYR A 248 16.91 14.23 20.70
C TYR A 248 15.76 14.72 21.56
N ILE A 249 15.60 14.13 22.74
CA ILE A 249 14.80 14.70 23.81
C ILE A 249 15.71 15.79 24.34
N ASP A 250 15.38 17.05 24.08
CA ASP A 250 15.97 18.16 24.85
C ASP A 250 15.70 17.82 26.33
N ASN A 251 16.71 17.31 27.02
CA ASN A 251 16.68 17.12 28.46
C ASN A 251 16.89 18.46 29.20
N GLU A 252 16.66 19.59 28.53
CA GLU A 252 16.84 20.93 29.09
C GLU A 252 15.49 21.52 29.48
N ASP A 253 15.23 21.42 30.78
CA ASP A 253 14.34 22.28 31.57
C ASP A 253 12.86 22.37 31.14
N PRO A 254 11.92 21.81 31.91
CA PRO A 254 10.48 21.94 31.64
C PRO A 254 9.95 23.39 31.62
N ASN A 255 10.76 24.39 31.99
CA ASN A 255 10.41 25.82 31.92
C ASN A 255 10.86 26.53 30.63
N ILE A 256 11.67 25.90 29.77
CA ILE A 256 12.06 26.50 28.49
C ILE A 256 10.92 26.23 27.50
N LYS A 257 10.11 27.26 27.25
CA LYS A 257 9.11 27.26 26.18
C LYS A 257 9.81 26.94 24.86
N LEU A 258 9.56 25.74 24.34
CA LEU A 258 10.03 25.24 23.04
C LEU A 258 9.90 26.31 21.96
N ASN A 259 11.01 26.97 21.64
CA ASN A 259 11.12 27.79 20.46
C ASN A 259 11.17 26.81 19.26
N HIS A 260 10.04 26.68 18.54
CA HIS A 260 9.90 25.78 17.38
C HIS A 260 10.92 26.00 16.24
N LYS A 261 11.83 26.98 16.35
CA LYS A 261 12.80 27.35 15.32
C LYS A 261 14.05 26.46 15.21
N HIS A 262 14.37 25.62 16.20
CA HIS A 262 15.58 24.77 16.15
C HIS A 262 15.37 23.32 15.66
N ARG A 263 14.15 22.92 15.29
CA ARG A 263 13.83 21.54 14.86
C ARG A 263 14.49 21.10 13.53
N ASN A 264 15.07 22.00 12.76
CA ASN A 264 15.52 21.71 11.38
C ASN A 264 16.93 21.11 11.26
N ASN A 265 17.72 21.06 12.35
CA ASN A 265 19.11 20.58 12.30
C ASN A 265 19.35 19.23 13.00
N HIS A 266 18.30 18.51 13.41
CA HIS A 266 18.51 17.20 14.02
C HIS A 266 18.87 16.16 12.95
N PRO A 267 19.96 15.40 13.17
CA PRO A 267 20.42 14.44 12.18
C PRO A 267 19.40 13.29 12.10
N ASN A 268 19.05 12.86 10.88
CA ASN A 268 18.04 11.81 10.65
C ASN A 268 18.67 10.42 10.82
N ILE A 269 19.28 10.22 11.99
CA ILE A 269 20.08 9.05 12.31
C ILE A 269 19.17 7.92 12.77
N VAL A 270 19.22 6.79 12.07
CA VAL A 270 18.69 5.52 12.58
C VAL A 270 19.71 4.95 13.56
N GLN A 271 19.26 4.69 14.78
CA GLN A 271 20.08 4.11 15.84
C GLN A 271 19.82 2.62 16.05
N LYS A 272 18.62 2.17 15.64
CA LYS A 272 18.18 0.81 15.89
C LYS A 272 17.29 0.31 14.78
N ILE A 273 17.61 -0.86 14.25
CA ILE A 273 16.71 -1.66 13.45
C ILE A 273 15.93 -2.59 14.38
N LYS A 274 14.63 -2.72 14.16
CA LYS A 274 13.76 -3.63 14.92
C LYS A 274 12.85 -4.39 13.96
N ILE A 275 12.76 -5.70 14.12
CA ILE A 275 11.78 -6.51 13.40
C ILE A 275 10.48 -6.55 14.20
N LEU A 276 9.38 -6.20 13.55
CA LEU A 276 8.04 -6.22 14.13
C LEU A 276 7.20 -7.30 13.44
N PRO A 277 6.90 -8.42 14.12
CA PRO A 277 5.93 -9.37 13.63
C PRO A 277 4.55 -8.71 13.46
N THR A 278 3.90 -8.90 12.32
CA THR A 278 2.57 -8.34 12.03
C THR A 278 1.55 -8.77 13.11
N ARG A 279 1.65 -10.02 13.58
CA ARG A 279 0.82 -10.55 14.69
C ARG A 279 1.01 -9.79 16.00
N GLN A 280 2.22 -9.31 16.30
CA GLN A 280 2.46 -8.51 17.49
C GLN A 280 1.78 -7.14 17.38
N ILE A 281 1.83 -6.53 16.19
CA ILE A 281 1.14 -5.26 15.94
C ILE A 281 -0.36 -5.43 16.13
N GLU A 282 -0.95 -6.51 15.58
CA GLU A 282 -2.36 -6.88 15.76
C GLU A 282 -2.77 -6.91 17.24
N GLN A 283 -2.00 -7.66 18.05
CA GLN A 283 -2.26 -7.82 19.49
C GLN A 283 -2.17 -6.49 20.24
N LEU A 284 -1.14 -5.67 19.97
CA LEU A 284 -0.91 -4.42 20.67
C LEU A 284 -1.87 -3.30 20.23
N THR A 285 -2.45 -3.41 19.04
CA THR A 285 -3.47 -2.48 18.54
C THR A 285 -4.89 -2.92 18.90
N GLY A 286 -5.11 -4.18 19.26
CA GLY A 286 -6.44 -4.75 19.47
C GLY A 286 -7.24 -4.86 18.16
N ILE A 287 -6.56 -4.98 17.02
CA ILE A 287 -7.22 -5.12 15.72
C ILE A 287 -7.97 -6.46 15.67
N ASN A 288 -9.20 -6.42 15.16
CA ASN A 288 -9.98 -7.60 14.82
C ASN A 288 -10.05 -7.74 13.28
N PRO A 289 -9.31 -8.68 12.68
CA PRO A 289 -9.28 -8.87 11.23
C PRO A 289 -10.64 -9.24 10.64
N GLU A 290 -11.48 -9.98 11.36
CA GLU A 290 -12.83 -10.37 10.91
C GLU A 290 -13.74 -9.15 10.77
N ARG A 291 -13.70 -8.23 11.75
CA ARG A 291 -14.44 -6.97 11.69
C ARG A 291 -14.04 -6.15 10.46
N ILE A 292 -12.74 -6.09 10.17
CA ILE A 292 -12.20 -5.38 9.00
C ILE A 292 -12.68 -6.04 7.71
N ASN A 293 -12.56 -7.37 7.62
CA ASN A 293 -12.97 -8.12 6.44
C ASN A 293 -14.48 -7.98 6.16
N ASN A 294 -15.30 -8.06 7.21
CA ASN A 294 -16.75 -7.87 7.13
C ASN A 294 -17.10 -6.44 6.70
N TYR A 295 -16.39 -5.41 7.20
CA TYR A 295 -16.60 -4.02 6.77
C TYR A 295 -16.30 -3.83 5.29
N ILE A 296 -15.15 -4.33 4.82
CA ILE A 296 -14.74 -4.28 3.40
C ILE A 296 -15.78 -5.02 2.54
N ALA A 297 -16.13 -6.26 2.91
CA ALA A 297 -17.11 -7.06 2.18
C ALA A 297 -18.46 -6.34 2.05
N LYS A 298 -18.98 -5.78 3.15
CA LYS A 298 -20.25 -5.02 3.14
C LYS A 298 -20.18 -3.79 2.24
N ALA A 299 -19.09 -3.02 2.30
CA ALA A 299 -18.92 -1.84 1.44
C ALA A 299 -18.88 -2.21 -0.05
N PHE A 300 -18.15 -3.26 -0.37
CA PHE A 300 -17.95 -3.73 -1.74
C PHE A 300 -19.19 -4.40 -2.34
N LEU A 301 -19.91 -5.20 -1.56
CA LEU A 301 -21.22 -5.75 -1.97
C LEU A 301 -22.24 -4.64 -2.24
N LYS A 302 -22.27 -3.58 -1.43
CA LYS A 302 -23.12 -2.41 -1.68
C LYS A 302 -22.80 -1.71 -3.00
N ILE A 303 -21.52 -1.57 -3.37
CA ILE A 303 -21.12 -1.07 -4.69
C ILE A 303 -21.59 -2.03 -5.79
N LYS A 304 -21.31 -3.33 -5.63
CA LYS A 304 -21.64 -4.35 -6.63
C LYS A 304 -23.12 -4.35 -6.99
N GLN A 305 -24.00 -4.22 -5.99
CA GLN A 305 -25.45 -4.08 -6.19
C GLN A 305 -25.85 -2.88 -7.05
N GLN A 306 -25.09 -1.78 -7.03
CA GLN A 306 -25.43 -0.61 -7.86
C GLN A 306 -25.33 -0.90 -9.36
N PHE A 307 -24.48 -1.85 -9.74
CA PHE A 307 -24.25 -2.25 -11.13
C PHE A 307 -25.20 -3.35 -11.61
N GLU A 308 -26.16 -3.81 -10.79
CA GLU A 308 -27.25 -4.67 -11.27
C GLU A 308 -28.16 -3.93 -12.26
N ASP A 309 -28.20 -2.60 -12.18
CA ASP A 309 -28.81 -1.75 -13.20
C ASP A 309 -27.89 -1.62 -14.42
N PRO A 310 -28.30 -2.14 -15.61
CA PRO A 310 -27.48 -2.10 -16.82
C PRO A 310 -27.25 -0.69 -17.39
N ASN A 311 -27.89 0.34 -16.84
CA ASN A 311 -27.68 1.74 -17.21
C ASN A 311 -26.63 2.44 -16.34
N VAL A 312 -26.15 1.79 -15.28
CA VAL A 312 -25.09 2.31 -14.41
C VAL A 312 -23.73 1.83 -14.94
N THR A 313 -22.85 2.78 -15.23
CA THR A 313 -21.46 2.50 -15.66
C THR A 313 -20.42 3.03 -14.68
N TYR A 314 -20.79 4.04 -13.91
CA TYR A 314 -19.98 4.61 -12.85
C TYR A 314 -20.82 4.79 -11.59
N VAL A 315 -20.15 4.65 -10.44
CA VAL A 315 -20.70 4.94 -9.12
C VAL A 315 -19.64 5.68 -8.33
N ASP A 316 -19.96 6.88 -7.82
CA ASP A 316 -19.12 7.49 -6.79
C ASP A 316 -19.50 6.91 -5.43
N MET A 317 -18.51 6.41 -4.70
CA MET A 317 -18.60 6.10 -3.29
C MET A 317 -17.97 7.23 -2.48
N ILE A 318 -18.73 7.80 -1.56
CA ILE A 318 -18.26 8.80 -0.60
C ILE A 318 -18.36 8.20 0.79
N ILE A 319 -17.22 8.08 1.47
CA ILE A 319 -17.15 7.64 2.86
C ILE A 319 -16.92 8.88 3.72
N ALA A 320 -17.99 9.39 4.33
CA ALA A 320 -17.99 10.65 5.07
C ALA A 320 -18.03 10.41 6.58
N TYR A 321 -17.23 11.19 7.32
CA TYR A 321 -17.27 11.15 8.79
C TYR A 321 -18.48 11.93 9.31
N THR A 322 -19.28 11.32 10.19
CA THR A 322 -20.47 11.95 10.76
C THR A 322 -20.29 12.24 12.25
N ASN A 323 -20.35 13.52 12.64
CA ASN A 323 -20.24 13.95 14.04
C ASN A 323 -21.43 13.50 14.91
N VAL A 324 -22.54 13.09 14.29
CA VAL A 324 -23.75 12.67 15.01
C VAL A 324 -23.56 11.30 15.68
N ARG A 325 -22.81 10.40 15.04
CA ARG A 325 -22.61 9.03 15.53
C ARG A 325 -21.14 8.68 15.78
N TYR A 326 -20.21 9.60 15.48
CA TYR A 326 -18.77 9.32 15.48
C TYR A 326 -18.43 8.11 14.58
N GLU A 327 -19.14 8.02 13.46
CA GLU A 327 -19.09 6.89 12.52
C GLU A 327 -18.93 7.39 11.08
N TYR A 328 -18.35 6.54 10.25
CA TYR A 328 -18.23 6.76 8.81
C TYR A 328 -19.46 6.21 8.08
N GLU A 329 -20.12 7.06 7.30
CA GLU A 329 -21.25 6.70 6.46
C GLU A 329 -20.81 6.53 5.00
N ILE A 330 -21.28 5.47 4.35
CA ILE A 330 -21.05 5.22 2.92
C ILE A 330 -22.26 5.73 2.14
N LYS A 331 -22.02 6.71 1.26
CA LYS A 331 -22.99 7.22 0.29
C LYS A 331 -22.59 6.80 -1.11
N LEU A 332 -23.56 6.39 -1.92
CA LEU A 332 -23.35 5.93 -3.30
C LEU A 332 -24.14 6.83 -4.26
N ILE A 333 -23.48 7.33 -5.29
CA ILE A 333 -24.07 8.19 -6.32
C ILE A 333 -23.91 7.47 -7.65
N LYS A 334 -25.03 7.05 -8.25
CA LYS A 334 -25.05 6.41 -9.57
C LYS A 334 -24.91 7.45 -10.66
N HIS A 335 -24.11 7.14 -11.67
CA HIS A 335 -23.94 8.00 -12.83
C HIS A 335 -24.42 7.32 -14.12
N PRO A 336 -25.03 8.09 -15.05
CA PRO A 336 -25.52 7.57 -16.31
C PRO A 336 -24.37 7.18 -17.26
N LYS A 337 -24.70 6.42 -18.32
CA LYS A 337 -23.74 5.95 -19.35
C LYS A 337 -22.89 7.04 -20.02
N ASN A 338 -23.42 8.25 -20.13
CA ASN A 338 -22.75 9.40 -20.75
C ASN A 338 -21.95 10.25 -19.74
N TYR A 339 -21.85 9.82 -18.49
CA TYR A 339 -21.00 10.49 -17.51
C TYR A 339 -19.54 10.35 -17.90
N VAL A 340 -18.84 11.49 -17.94
CA VAL A 340 -17.40 11.56 -18.12
C VAL A 340 -16.81 11.85 -16.73
N PRO A 341 -16.13 10.89 -16.09
CA PRO A 341 -15.51 11.13 -14.80
C PRO A 341 -14.45 12.22 -14.94
N ALA A 342 -14.28 13.03 -13.90
CA ALA A 342 -13.19 14.01 -13.81
C ALA A 342 -11.80 13.35 -13.64
N PHE A 343 -11.76 12.02 -13.63
CA PHE A 343 -10.58 11.20 -13.35
C PHE A 343 -9.99 10.60 -14.64
N GLN A 344 -8.75 10.11 -14.58
CA GLN A 344 -8.08 9.51 -15.74
C GLN A 344 -8.91 8.35 -16.32
N PRO A 345 -9.14 8.33 -17.64
CA PRO A 345 -9.77 7.18 -18.28
C PRO A 345 -8.88 5.95 -18.13
N LEU A 346 -9.47 4.75 -18.30
CA LEU A 346 -8.68 3.52 -18.37
C LEU A 346 -7.61 3.64 -19.47
N PRO A 347 -6.38 3.16 -19.23
CA PRO A 347 -5.32 3.25 -20.21
C PRO A 347 -5.72 2.59 -21.53
N GLN A 348 -5.43 3.23 -22.66
CA GLN A 348 -5.81 2.72 -23.98
C GLN A 348 -5.26 1.31 -24.22
N GLU A 349 -4.01 1.06 -23.82
CA GLU A 349 -3.38 -0.26 -23.89
C GLU A 349 -4.16 -1.35 -23.13
N PHE A 350 -4.76 -1.01 -21.99
CA PHE A 350 -5.64 -1.92 -21.25
C PHE A 350 -6.95 -2.19 -21.99
N LEU A 351 -7.56 -1.14 -22.57
CA LEU A 351 -8.77 -1.27 -23.37
C LEU A 351 -8.55 -2.11 -24.63
N ASP A 352 -7.41 -1.95 -25.29
CA ASP A 352 -7.04 -2.67 -26.49
C ASP A 352 -6.74 -4.16 -26.19
N SER A 353 -6.14 -4.44 -25.03
CA SER A 353 -5.86 -5.80 -24.58
C SER A 353 -7.11 -6.56 -24.14
N TYR A 354 -8.12 -5.84 -23.63
CA TYR A 354 -9.37 -6.41 -23.14
C TYR A 354 -10.59 -5.76 -23.80
N PRO A 355 -10.77 -5.90 -25.13
CA PRO A 355 -11.88 -5.25 -25.81
C PRO A 355 -13.22 -5.66 -25.19
N LYS A 356 -14.18 -4.73 -25.13
CA LYS A 356 -15.51 -5.02 -24.59
C LYS A 356 -16.15 -6.13 -25.40
N THR A 357 -16.46 -7.24 -24.74
CA THR A 357 -17.34 -8.27 -25.30
C THR A 357 -18.77 -7.74 -25.24
N ASN A 358 -19.42 -7.65 -26.40
CA ASN A 358 -20.82 -7.20 -26.53
C ASN A 358 -21.79 -8.06 -25.72
#